data_AF-R5NA60-F1
#
_entry.id   AF-R5NA60-F1
#
_cell.length_a   1.000
_cell.length_b   1.000
_cell.length_c   1.000
_cell.angle_alpha   90.00
_cell.angle_beta   90.00
_cell.angle_gamma   90.00
#
_symmetry.space_group_name_H-M   'P 1'
#
loop_
_entity.id
_entity.type
_entity.pdbx_description
1 polymer ?
#
loop_
_entity_poly.entity_id
_entity_poly.type
_entity_poly.pdbx_seq_one_letter_code
_entity_poly.pdbx_strand_id
1 'polypeptide(L)'
;MARQKNDGRGRLGGRAAGTPNKVTGTLKSWITDLINCNRSQMEKDLKNLDPKDRLMFLEKMMQYVIPKQAAQQVKLDFDSLTDEQLQQIINDLAKEMENENSD
;
A
#
# COMPACT_ATOMS: atom_id res chain seq x y z
N MET A 1 33.45 -3.36 -29.37
CA MET A 1 33.40 -4.51 -28.44
C MET A 1 32.71 -4.07 -27.16
N ALA A 2 31.61 -4.73 -26.77
CA ALA A 2 30.96 -4.47 -25.48
C ALA A 2 31.87 -4.95 -24.34
N ARG A 3 31.97 -4.17 -23.25
CA ARG A 3 32.84 -4.51 -22.12
C ARG A 3 32.27 -5.68 -21.30
N GLN A 4 33.15 -6.57 -20.85
CA GLN A 4 32.80 -7.72 -20.00
C GLN A 4 32.34 -7.23 -18.61
N LYS A 5 31.28 -7.84 -18.06
CA LYS A 5 30.80 -7.56 -16.70
C LYS A 5 31.90 -7.93 -15.70
N ASN A 6 32.25 -6.99 -14.80
CA ASN A 6 33.24 -7.13 -13.72
C ASN A 6 34.74 -7.01 -14.11
N ASP A 7 35.06 -6.14 -15.07
CA ASP A 7 36.43 -5.80 -15.54
C ASP A 7 37.31 -5.00 -14.52
N GLY A 8 37.01 -5.08 -13.21
CA GLY A 8 37.81 -4.45 -12.15
C GLY A 8 37.89 -2.91 -12.14
N ARG A 9 37.42 -2.22 -13.17
CA ARG A 9 37.52 -0.75 -13.35
C ARG A 9 36.27 0.04 -12.91
N GLY A 10 35.55 -0.46 -11.91
CA GLY A 10 34.37 0.19 -11.35
C GLY A 10 33.07 -0.08 -12.13
N ARG A 11 31.93 0.08 -11.45
CA ARG A 11 30.58 -0.23 -11.98
C ARG A 11 30.24 0.70 -13.16
N LEU A 12 30.34 0.20 -14.39
CA LEU A 12 29.72 0.81 -15.58
C LEU A 12 28.23 0.45 -15.60
N GLY A 13 27.44 1.23 -14.87
CA GLY A 13 25.99 1.10 -14.83
C GLY A 13 25.44 2.06 -13.79
N GLY A 14 24.40 2.81 -14.16
CA GLY A 14 23.66 3.65 -13.23
C GLY A 14 23.14 2.85 -12.03
N ARG A 15 22.56 3.54 -11.04
CA ARG A 15 21.93 2.86 -9.90
C ARG A 15 20.86 1.91 -10.45
N ALA A 16 20.83 0.66 -9.97
CA ALA A 16 19.81 -0.29 -10.39
C ALA A 16 18.43 0.28 -10.03
N ALA A 17 17.48 0.24 -10.97
CA ALA A 17 16.12 0.69 -10.74
C ALA A 17 15.56 -0.02 -9.50
N GLY A 18 14.96 0.74 -8.58
CA GLY A 18 14.47 0.23 -7.30
C GLY A 18 15.48 0.25 -6.15
N THR A 19 16.73 0.66 -6.36
CA THR A 19 17.68 0.86 -5.24
C THR A 19 17.20 2.02 -4.36
N PRO A 20 16.86 1.81 -3.07
CA PRO A 20 16.39 2.88 -2.20
C PRO A 20 17.39 4.04 -2.13
N ASN A 21 16.88 5.26 -2.07
CA ASN A 21 17.74 6.43 -1.86
C ASN A 21 18.41 6.34 -0.48
N LYS A 22 19.71 6.61 -0.41
CA LYS A 22 20.49 6.53 0.85
C LYS A 22 19.83 7.34 1.97
N VAL A 23 19.32 8.53 1.63
CA VAL A 23 18.59 9.44 2.54
C VAL A 23 17.27 8.84 3.04
N THR A 24 16.54 8.14 2.17
CA THR A 24 15.28 7.46 2.54
C THR A 24 15.54 6.29 3.49
N GLY A 25 16.64 5.57 3.29
CA GLY A 25 17.08 4.49 4.20
C GLY A 25 17.41 5.02 5.59
N THR A 26 18.18 6.11 5.69
CA THR A 26 18.57 6.73 6.97
C THR A 26 17.39 7.33 7.73
N LEU A 27 16.40 7.89 7.03
CA LEU A 27 15.22 8.42 7.68
C LEU A 27 14.31 7.30 8.21
N LYS A 28 14.10 6.23 7.42
CA LYS A 28 13.31 5.08 7.85
C LYS A 28 13.93 4.39 9.07
N SER A 29 15.25 4.19 9.06
CA SER A 29 15.95 3.63 10.22
C SER A 29 15.80 4.53 11.44
N TRP A 30 16.02 5.84 11.28
CA TRP A 30 15.88 6.79 12.38
C TRP A 30 14.45 6.81 12.97
N ILE A 31 13.41 6.80 12.13
CA ILE A 31 12.01 6.73 12.59
C ILE A 31 11.76 5.42 13.36
N THR A 32 12.30 4.31 12.86
CA THR A 32 12.15 3.00 13.50
C THR A 32 12.84 2.99 14.86
N ASP A 33 14.06 3.52 14.94
CA ASP A 33 14.83 3.62 16.17
C ASP A 33 14.15 4.53 17.18
N LEU A 34 13.61 5.67 16.74
CA LEU A 34 12.86 6.59 17.59
C LEU A 34 11.61 5.94 18.19
N ILE A 35 10.85 5.18 17.41
CA ILE A 35 9.69 4.43 17.91
C ILE A 35 10.14 3.37 18.92
N ASN A 36 11.20 2.63 18.61
CA ASN A 36 11.71 1.58 19.50
C ASN A 36 12.21 2.13 20.84
N CYS A 37 12.93 3.25 20.83
CA CYS A 37 13.41 3.91 22.04
C CYS A 37 12.27 4.43 22.93
N ASN A 38 11.17 4.88 22.34
CA ASN A 38 10.04 5.45 23.06
C ASN A 38 9.00 4.40 23.51
N ARG A 39 9.20 3.12 23.18
CA ARG A 39 8.25 2.04 23.51
C ARG A 39 7.94 1.95 25.00
N SER A 40 8.96 2.02 25.85
CA SER A 40 8.80 1.98 27.31
C SER A 40 8.00 3.17 27.85
N GLN A 41 8.10 4.33 27.21
CA GLN A 41 7.32 5.51 27.58
C GLN A 41 5.86 5.34 27.15
N MET A 42 5.61 4.89 25.92
CA MET A 42 4.26 4.61 25.42
C MET A 42 3.50 3.59 26.29
N GLU A 43 4.17 2.55 26.79
CA GLU A 43 3.55 1.57 27.69
C GLU A 43 3.13 2.19 29.03
N LYS A 44 3.90 3.15 29.55
CA LYS A 44 3.54 3.89 30.77
C LYS A 44 2.38 4.84 30.50
N ASP A 45 2.41 5.55 29.38
CA ASP A 45 1.35 6.48 29.01
C ASP A 45 0.02 5.74 28.82
N LEU A 46 0.04 4.57 28.17
CA LEU A 46 -1.15 3.71 28.03
C LEU A 46 -1.71 3.24 29.37
N LYS A 47 -0.86 2.97 30.36
CA LYS A 47 -1.30 2.60 31.73
C LYS A 47 -1.87 3.80 32.50
N ASN A 48 -1.44 5.01 32.18
CA ASN A 48 -1.93 6.23 32.80
C ASN A 48 -3.22 6.77 32.15
N LEU A 49 -3.54 6.35 30.93
CA LEU A 49 -4.79 6.72 30.26
C LEU A 49 -6.02 6.15 30.96
N ASP A 50 -7.12 6.90 30.89
CA ASP A 50 -8.43 6.45 31.34
C ASP A 50 -8.87 5.16 30.61
N PRO A 51 -9.65 4.29 31.28
CA PRO A 51 -10.02 2.99 30.73
C PRO A 51 -10.67 3.06 29.35
N LYS A 52 -11.51 4.09 29.11
CA LYS A 52 -12.20 4.31 27.83
C LYS A 52 -11.22 4.67 26.72
N ASP A 53 -10.32 5.61 26.97
CA ASP A 53 -9.36 6.09 25.97
C ASP A 53 -8.32 5.02 25.64
N ARG A 54 -7.94 4.21 26.63
CA ARG A 54 -7.10 3.03 26.43
C ARG A 54 -7.71 2.05 25.44
N LEU A 55 -9.00 1.73 25.60
CA LEU A 55 -9.70 0.82 24.69
C LEU A 55 -9.82 1.40 23.28
N MET A 56 -10.12 2.70 23.17
CA MET A 56 -10.22 3.39 21.88
C MET A 56 -8.87 3.45 21.14
N PHE A 57 -7.76 3.66 21.86
CA PHE A 57 -6.42 3.61 21.28
C PHE A 57 -6.08 2.21 20.77
N LEU A 58 -6.38 1.17 21.57
CA LEU A 58 -6.15 -0.23 21.17
C LEU A 58 -6.98 -0.61 19.94
N GLU A 59 -8.25 -0.18 19.87
CA GLU A 59 -9.10 -0.38 18.68
C GLU A 59 -8.45 0.19 17.42
N LYS A 60 -7.94 1.42 17.49
CA LYS A 60 -7.25 2.06 16.37
C LYS A 60 -5.98 1.32 15.97
N MET A 61 -5.18 0.85 16.94
CA MET A 61 -3.99 0.06 16.64
C MET A 61 -4.32 -1.28 15.99
N MET A 62 -5.39 -1.95 16.44
CA MET A 62 -5.82 -3.25 15.87
C MET A 62 -6.11 -3.16 14.38
N GLN A 63 -6.58 -2.02 13.86
CA GLN A 63 -6.83 -1.83 12.42
C GLN A 63 -5.57 -1.95 11.56
N TYR A 64 -4.39 -1.70 12.13
CA TYR A 64 -3.11 -1.77 11.44
C TYR A 64 -2.33 -3.05 11.74
N VAL A 65 -2.59 -3.70 12.87
CA VAL A 65 -1.94 -4.95 13.28
C VAL A 65 -2.67 -6.17 12.72
N ILE A 66 -4.00 -6.13 12.70
CA ILE A 66 -4.82 -7.22 12.20
C ILE A 66 -5.05 -7.00 10.70
N PRO A 67 -4.84 -8.01 9.84
CA PRO A 67 -5.22 -7.94 8.44
C PRO A 67 -6.75 -7.82 8.36
N LYS A 68 -7.24 -6.59 8.27
CA LYS A 68 -8.64 -6.33 7.93
C LYS A 68 -8.78 -6.56 6.43
N GLN A 69 -9.73 -7.40 6.02
CA GLN A 69 -10.12 -7.45 4.62
C GLN A 69 -10.47 -6.02 4.22
N ALA A 70 -9.67 -5.43 3.33
CA ALA A 70 -10.02 -4.16 2.73
C ALA A 70 -11.41 -4.37 2.14
N ALA A 71 -12.35 -3.46 2.44
CA ALA A 71 -13.58 -3.43 1.69
C ALA A 71 -13.14 -3.38 0.23
N GLN A 72 -13.40 -4.46 -0.50
CA GLN A 72 -13.00 -4.59 -1.89
C GLN A 72 -13.91 -3.63 -2.65
N GLN A 73 -13.55 -2.35 -2.61
CA GLN A 73 -13.96 -1.42 -3.63
C GLN A 73 -13.41 -2.06 -4.88
N VAL A 74 -14.31 -2.69 -5.63
CA VAL A 74 -14.04 -3.15 -6.98
C VAL A 74 -13.63 -1.89 -7.73
N LYS A 75 -12.33 -1.57 -7.70
CA LYS A 75 -11.74 -0.58 -8.56
C LYS A 75 -11.79 -1.24 -9.93
N LEU A 76 -12.93 -1.07 -10.59
CA LEU A 76 -13.05 -1.30 -12.01
C LEU A 76 -12.13 -0.25 -12.64
N ASP A 77 -10.88 -0.62 -12.89
CA ASP A 77 -9.93 0.22 -13.62
C ASP A 77 -10.36 0.25 -15.09
N PHE A 78 -11.40 1.04 -15.37
CA PHE A 78 -11.92 1.27 -16.72
C PHE A 78 -10.88 1.89 -17.65
N ASP A 79 -9.88 2.57 -17.09
CA ASP A 79 -8.76 3.18 -17.84
C ASP A 79 -7.85 2.15 -18.52
N SER A 80 -7.91 0.88 -18.12
CA SER A 80 -7.10 -0.20 -18.71
C SER A 80 -7.82 -1.00 -19.81
N LEU A 81 -9.12 -0.77 -19.99
CA LEU A 81 -9.94 -1.47 -20.97
C LEU A 81 -9.81 -0.81 -22.34
N THR A 82 -9.84 -1.63 -23.40
CA THR A 82 -9.91 -1.09 -24.77
C THR A 82 -11.32 -0.60 -25.08
N ASP A 83 -11.46 0.33 -26.03
CA ASP A 83 -12.75 0.85 -26.46
C ASP A 83 -13.72 -0.26 -26.88
N GLU A 84 -13.22 -1.33 -27.50
CA GLU A 84 -14.01 -2.50 -27.89
C GLU A 84 -14.57 -3.27 -26.68
N GLN A 85 -13.76 -3.42 -25.62
CA GLN A 85 -14.19 -4.08 -24.38
C GLN A 85 -15.21 -3.23 -23.63
N LEU A 86 -15.03 -1.90 -23.62
CA LEU A 86 -16.00 -0.96 -23.07
C LEU A 86 -17.36 -1.04 -23.80
N GLN A 87 -17.34 -1.12 -25.14
CA GLN A 87 -18.56 -1.26 -25.93
C GLN A 87 -19.31 -2.56 -25.65
N GLN A 88 -18.59 -3.68 -25.48
CA GLN A 88 -19.21 -4.96 -25.10
C GLN A 88 -19.92 -4.87 -23.74
N ILE A 89 -19.24 -4.30 -22.74
CA ILE A 89 -19.82 -4.13 -21.39
C ILE A 89 -21.07 -3.23 -21.43
N ILE A 90 -21.04 -2.14 -22.21
CA ILE A 90 -22.20 -1.24 -22.35
C ILE A 90 -23.38 -1.96 -23.01
N ASN A 91 -23.13 -2.75 -24.05
CA ASN A 91 -24.19 -3.49 -24.75
C ASN A 91 -24.80 -4.58 -23.86
N ASP A 92 -23.99 -5.26 -23.06
CA ASP A 92 -24.47 -6.29 -22.14
C ASP A 92 -25.31 -5.69 -21.01
N LEU A 93 -24.89 -4.56 -20.43
CA LEU A 93 -25.68 -3.81 -19.45
C LEU A 93 -27.00 -3.28 -20.04
N ALA A 94 -26.98 -2.76 -21.27
CA ALA A 94 -28.18 -2.27 -21.95
C ALA A 94 -29.21 -3.40 -22.18
N LYS A 95 -28.74 -4.59 -22.55
CA LYS A 95 -29.60 -5.77 -22.71
C LYS A 95 -30.20 -6.27 -21.39
N GLU A 96 -29.43 -6.26 -20.30
CA GLU A 96 -29.96 -6.63 -18.98
C GLU A 96 -31.07 -5.67 -18.52
N MET A 97 -30.90 -4.37 -18.76
CA MET A 97 -31.92 -3.36 -18.43
C MET A 97 -33.18 -3.47 -19.28
N GLU A 98 -33.07 -3.84 -20.56
CA GLU A 98 -34.26 -4.10 -21.40
C GLU A 98 -35.03 -5.34 -20.96
N ASN A 99 -34.34 -6.38 -20.49
CA ASN A 99 -34.98 -7.60 -19.98
C ASN A 99 -35.70 -7.35 -18.64
N GLU A 100 -35.16 -6.54 -17.73
CA GLU A 100 -35.84 -6.20 -16.47
C GLU A 100 -37.08 -5.30 -16.64
N ASN A 101 -37.17 -4.53 -17.73
CA ASN A 101 -38.36 -3.70 -18.02
C ASN A 101 -39.45 -4.44 -18.82
N SER A 102 -39.20 -5.71 -19.16
CA SER A 102 -40.11 -6.55 -19.95
C SER A 102 -40.93 -7.54 -19.10
N ASP A 103 -40.71 -7.57 -17.79
CA ASP A 103 -41.56 -8.21 -16.75
C ASP A 103 -42.30 -7.15 -15.91
#